data_AF-A0A3M5JAL3-F1
#
_entry.id   AF-A0A3M5JAL3-F1
#
_cell.length_a   1.000
_cell.length_b   1.000
_cell.length_c   1.000
_cell.angle_alpha   90.00
_cell.angle_beta   90.00
_cell.angle_gamma   90.00
#
_symmetry.space_group_name_H-M   'P 1'
#
loop_
_entity.id
_entity.type
_entity.pdbx_description
1 polymer ?
#
loop_
_entity_poly.entity_id
_entity_poly.type
_entity_poly.pdbx_seq_one_letter_code
_entity_poly.pdbx_strand_id
1 'polypeptide(L)'
;MTTDSQDLDSVFTSAELAALLQRTLDDLGWKPVDLRDQMRLSGDYRPDATILRGINRALAGDIKVSGELLAYARQMVRLQRRLLRTYDATIWQELGDGSHTTQLEDFTITLVPQTKGRWLVNLVHKGGFSPSWLRWQDSLQAAKNMAFITLDNAQNWMVEYAEKRRREAAESI
;
A
#
# COMPACT_ATOMS: atom_id res chain seq x y z
N MET A 1 32.75 6.17 -8.87
CA MET A 1 31.78 6.17 -9.98
C MET A 1 30.45 6.61 -9.41
N THR A 2 30.15 7.89 -9.58
CA THR A 2 28.95 8.56 -9.09
C THR A 2 28.21 9.04 -10.33
N THR A 3 27.36 8.17 -10.86
CA THR A 3 26.43 8.44 -11.95
C THR A 3 25.19 7.63 -11.60
N ASP A 4 24.04 8.31 -11.53
CA ASP A 4 22.70 7.75 -11.85
C ASP A 4 21.54 8.52 -11.20
N SER A 5 21.79 9.48 -10.31
CA SER A 5 20.71 10.32 -9.75
C SER A 5 20.36 11.54 -10.63
N GLN A 6 21.32 12.09 -11.39
CA GLN A 6 21.16 13.35 -12.12
C GLN A 6 20.56 13.26 -13.53
N ASP A 7 20.50 12.09 -14.16
CA ASP A 7 20.15 12.01 -15.59
C ASP A 7 18.66 11.93 -15.89
N LEU A 8 17.82 11.47 -14.95
CA LEU A 8 16.36 11.54 -15.11
C LEU A 8 15.82 12.97 -15.07
N ASP A 9 16.59 13.89 -14.47
CA ASP A 9 16.19 15.28 -14.40
C ASP A 9 16.28 16.00 -15.75
N SER A 10 17.05 15.48 -16.71
CA SER A 10 17.27 16.14 -18.00
C SER A 10 16.31 15.70 -19.12
N VAL A 11 15.64 14.55 -18.98
CA VAL A 11 14.88 13.93 -20.09
C VAL A 11 13.38 14.21 -20.04
N PHE A 12 12.79 14.34 -18.86
CA PHE A 12 11.35 14.51 -18.69
C PHE A 12 10.99 15.87 -18.07
N THR A 13 9.98 16.51 -18.64
CA THR A 13 9.34 17.70 -18.09
C THR A 13 8.56 17.38 -16.82
N SER A 14 8.31 18.39 -15.98
CA SER A 14 7.46 18.23 -14.79
C SER A 14 6.06 17.69 -15.13
N ALA A 15 5.49 18.13 -16.26
CA ALA A 15 4.18 17.68 -16.71
C ALA A 15 4.18 16.19 -17.12
N GLU A 16 5.22 15.72 -17.81
CA GLU A 16 5.34 14.32 -18.18
C GLU A 16 5.51 13.42 -16.95
N LEU A 17 6.31 13.85 -15.98
CA LEU A 17 6.48 13.12 -14.72
C LEU A 17 5.19 13.11 -13.88
N ALA A 18 4.44 14.22 -13.86
CA ALA A 18 3.14 14.29 -13.19
C ALA A 18 2.13 13.32 -13.83
N ALA A 19 2.04 13.33 -15.16
CA ALA A 19 1.19 12.39 -15.91
C ALA A 19 1.59 10.93 -15.68
N LEU A 20 2.89 10.66 -15.56
CA LEU A 20 3.41 9.34 -15.27
C LEU A 20 3.09 8.86 -13.85
N LEU A 21 3.19 9.76 -12.87
CA LEU A 21 2.76 9.48 -11.49
C LEU A 21 1.25 9.22 -11.45
N GLN A 22 0.43 10.04 -12.13
CA GLN A 22 -1.02 9.86 -12.21
C GLN A 22 -1.38 8.48 -12.79
N ARG A 23 -0.80 8.11 -13.94
CA ARG A 23 -1.01 6.78 -14.53
C ARG A 23 -0.61 5.65 -13.60
N THR A 24 0.47 5.83 -12.83
CA THR A 24 0.92 4.83 -11.84
C THR A 24 -0.09 4.68 -10.70
N LEU A 25 -0.73 5.77 -10.26
CA LEU A 25 -1.82 5.73 -9.29
C LEU A 25 -3.09 5.10 -9.88
N ASP A 26 -3.40 5.39 -11.13
CA ASP A 26 -4.55 4.80 -11.83
C ASP A 26 -4.40 3.28 -11.98
N ASP A 27 -3.19 2.80 -12.31
CA ASP A 27 -2.85 1.36 -12.34
C ASP A 27 -3.08 0.65 -10.99
N LEU A 28 -2.94 1.39 -9.89
CA LEU A 28 -3.20 0.91 -8.52
C LEU A 28 -4.68 1.07 -8.11
N GLY A 29 -5.44 1.89 -8.84
CA GLY A 29 -6.74 2.38 -8.38
C GLY A 29 -6.65 3.26 -7.13
N TRP A 30 -5.52 3.94 -6.95
CA TRP A 30 -5.22 4.72 -5.74
C TRP A 30 -5.46 6.22 -5.92
N LYS A 31 -5.80 6.87 -4.81
CA LYS A 31 -5.77 8.32 -4.67
C LYS A 31 -4.45 8.75 -4.03
N PRO A 32 -4.09 10.04 -4.10
CA PRO A 32 -2.90 10.59 -3.42
C PRO A 32 -2.84 10.26 -1.92
N VAL A 33 -4.02 10.18 -1.28
CA VAL A 33 -4.14 9.83 0.13
C VAL A 33 -3.75 8.38 0.44
N ASP A 34 -3.94 7.45 -0.50
CA ASP A 34 -3.58 6.05 -0.33
C ASP A 34 -2.07 5.87 -0.50
N LEU A 35 -1.47 6.57 -1.47
CA LEU A 35 -0.02 6.61 -1.64
C LEU A 35 0.67 7.17 -0.38
N ARG A 36 0.14 8.26 0.19
CA ARG A 36 0.63 8.80 1.47
C ARG A 36 0.56 7.75 2.58
N ASP A 37 -0.57 7.06 2.74
CA ASP A 37 -0.73 6.08 3.81
C ASP A 37 0.27 4.92 3.67
N GLN A 38 0.54 4.50 2.43
CA GLN A 38 1.55 3.48 2.14
C GLN A 38 2.97 3.98 2.44
N MET A 39 3.31 5.20 2.06
CA MET A 39 4.61 5.80 2.40
C MET A 39 4.83 5.85 3.92
N ARG A 40 3.79 6.18 4.70
CA ARG A 40 3.85 6.16 6.17
C ARG A 40 4.09 4.75 6.71
N LEU A 41 3.37 3.76 6.20
CA LEU A 41 3.57 2.35 6.58
C LEU A 41 4.98 1.85 6.20
N SER A 42 5.55 2.34 5.11
CA SER A 42 6.93 2.05 4.69
C SER A 42 8.00 2.86 5.43
N GLY A 43 7.64 3.66 6.45
CA GLY A 43 8.59 4.35 7.32
C GLY A 43 8.89 5.81 6.98
N ASP A 44 8.14 6.44 6.08
CA ASP A 44 8.24 7.89 5.88
C ASP A 44 7.84 8.63 7.17
N TYR A 45 8.79 9.32 7.78
CA TYR A 45 8.63 10.00 9.07
C TYR A 45 8.07 11.42 8.93
N ARG A 46 7.90 11.93 7.71
CA ARG A 46 7.36 13.29 7.50
C ARG A 46 5.91 13.37 8.00
N PRO A 47 5.44 14.57 8.39
CA PRO A 47 4.04 14.77 8.75
C PRO A 47 3.10 14.46 7.58
N ASP A 48 1.93 13.88 7.87
CA ASP A 48 0.93 13.48 6.86
C ASP A 48 0.56 14.61 5.89
N ALA A 49 0.35 15.81 6.42
CA ALA A 49 0.02 17.00 5.63
C ALA A 49 1.15 17.38 4.66
N THR A 50 2.41 17.19 5.08
CA THR A 50 3.59 17.48 4.26
C THR A 50 3.71 16.50 3.10
N ILE A 51 3.57 15.20 3.37
CA ILE A 51 3.61 14.15 2.34
C ILE A 51 2.49 14.38 1.33
N LEU A 52 1.25 14.54 1.80
CA LEU A 52 0.10 14.71 0.91
C LEU A 52 0.20 15.99 0.07
N ARG A 53 0.62 17.11 0.67
CA ARG A 53 0.85 18.35 -0.07
C ARG A 53 1.91 18.17 -1.14
N GLY A 54 3.00 17.45 -0.83
CA GLY A 54 4.05 17.13 -1.78
C GLY A 54 3.51 16.34 -2.98
N ILE A 55 2.75 15.27 -2.73
CA ILE A 55 2.14 14.44 -3.78
C ILE A 55 1.19 15.29 -4.65
N ASN A 56 0.30 16.07 -4.03
CA ASN A 56 -0.66 16.88 -4.78
C ASN A 56 0.00 17.96 -5.63
N ARG A 57 1.04 18.63 -5.12
CA ARG A 57 1.82 19.61 -5.90
C ARG A 57 2.57 18.95 -7.05
N ALA A 58 3.11 17.75 -6.84
CA ALA A 58 3.78 16.97 -7.87
C ALA A 58 2.80 16.58 -9.00
N LEU A 59 1.59 16.13 -8.65
CA LEU A 59 0.53 15.80 -9.61
C LEU A 59 0.00 17.04 -10.35
N ALA A 60 -0.06 18.19 -9.67
CA ALA A 60 -0.44 19.46 -10.30
C ALA A 60 0.64 20.03 -11.22
N GLY A 61 1.87 19.50 -11.17
CA GLY A 61 3.02 20.03 -11.91
C GLY A 61 3.67 21.26 -11.28
N ASP A 62 3.22 21.70 -10.11
CA ASP A 62 3.79 22.83 -9.35
C ASP A 62 5.25 22.59 -8.93
N ILE A 63 5.58 21.31 -8.72
CA ILE A 63 6.93 20.84 -8.43
C ILE A 63 7.20 19.61 -9.28
N LYS A 64 8.48 19.39 -9.59
CA LYS A 64 8.89 18.18 -10.28
C LYS A 64 8.69 16.95 -9.38
N VAL A 65 8.14 15.88 -9.93
CA VAL A 65 8.01 14.60 -9.22
C VAL A 65 9.42 14.06 -8.97
N SER A 66 9.76 13.76 -7.71
CA SER A 66 11.06 13.18 -7.40
C SER A 66 11.15 11.76 -7.96
N GLY A 67 12.36 11.37 -8.41
CA GLY A 67 12.62 10.01 -8.88
C GLY A 67 12.27 8.95 -7.85
N GLU A 68 12.52 9.22 -6.56
CA GLU A 68 12.19 8.33 -5.44
C GLU A 68 10.68 8.11 -5.30
N LEU A 69 9.86 9.17 -5.37
CA LEU A 69 8.41 9.06 -5.27
C LEU A 69 7.85 8.20 -6.41
N LEU A 70 8.34 8.46 -7.63
CA LEU A 70 7.91 7.72 -8.80
C LEU A 70 8.39 6.26 -8.76
N ALA A 71 9.62 6.01 -8.31
CA ALA A 71 10.16 4.67 -8.14
C ALA A 71 9.35 3.88 -7.12
N TYR A 72 9.01 4.49 -5.99
CA TYR A 72 8.17 3.89 -4.95
C TYR A 72 6.77 3.54 -5.48
N ALA A 73 6.09 4.49 -6.13
CA ALA A 73 4.76 4.23 -6.69
C ALA A 73 4.78 3.06 -7.71
N ARG A 74 5.81 3.00 -8.56
CA ARG A 74 6.01 1.90 -9.52
C ARG A 74 6.34 0.58 -8.83
N GLN A 75 7.07 0.60 -7.73
CA GLN A 75 7.31 -0.58 -6.92
C GLN A 75 6.00 -1.12 -6.34
N MET A 76 5.09 -0.24 -5.89
CA MET A 76 3.76 -0.66 -5.45
C MET A 76 2.93 -1.29 -6.58
N VAL A 77 3.02 -0.79 -7.82
CA VAL A 77 2.38 -1.45 -8.98
C VAL A 77 2.92 -2.87 -9.17
N ARG A 78 4.24 -3.05 -9.08
CA ARG A 78 4.88 -4.37 -9.21
C ARG A 78 4.46 -5.31 -8.07
N LEU A 79 4.37 -4.79 -6.86
CA LEU A 79 3.88 -5.52 -5.68
C LEU A 79 2.44 -5.98 -5.91
N GLN A 80 1.52 -5.08 -6.27
CA GLN A 80 0.12 -5.44 -6.54
C GLN A 80 0.02 -6.51 -7.63
N ARG A 81 0.76 -6.36 -8.74
CA ARG A 81 0.77 -7.36 -9.81
C ARG A 81 1.30 -8.71 -9.32
N ARG A 82 2.30 -8.74 -8.44
CA ARG A 82 2.81 -9.97 -7.82
C ARG A 82 1.75 -10.61 -6.94
N LEU A 83 1.12 -9.82 -6.07
CA LEU A 83 0.07 -10.29 -5.16
C LEU A 83 -1.14 -10.84 -5.91
N LEU A 84 -1.56 -10.18 -7.00
CA LEU A 84 -2.63 -10.70 -7.85
C LEU A 84 -2.24 -12.03 -8.50
N ARG A 85 -1.01 -12.20 -8.99
CA ARG A 85 -0.57 -13.52 -9.49
C ARG A 85 -0.64 -14.62 -8.43
N THR A 86 -0.42 -14.29 -7.17
CA THR A 86 -0.45 -15.25 -6.06
C THR A 86 -1.87 -15.52 -5.57
N TYR A 87 -2.69 -14.47 -5.42
CA TYR A 87 -3.93 -14.51 -4.65
C TYR A 87 -5.21 -14.22 -5.47
N ASP A 88 -5.14 -13.94 -6.77
CA ASP A 88 -6.35 -13.62 -7.56
C ASP A 88 -7.36 -14.77 -7.62
N ALA A 89 -6.88 -16.02 -7.54
CA ALA A 89 -7.73 -17.21 -7.44
C ALA A 89 -8.32 -17.46 -6.04
N THR A 90 -8.11 -16.55 -5.08
CA THR A 90 -8.62 -16.71 -3.70
C THR A 90 -10.14 -16.77 -3.71
N ILE A 91 -10.69 -17.81 -3.10
CA ILE A 91 -12.14 -17.97 -2.96
C ILE A 91 -12.60 -17.08 -1.80
N TRP A 92 -13.55 -16.21 -2.09
CA TRP A 92 -14.21 -15.35 -1.12
C TRP A 92 -15.59 -15.92 -0.80
N GLN A 93 -15.86 -16.17 0.47
CA GLN A 93 -17.17 -16.57 0.94
C GLN A 93 -17.99 -15.32 1.27
N GLU A 94 -19.17 -15.19 0.69
CA GLU A 94 -20.14 -14.15 1.07
C GLU A 94 -20.88 -14.58 2.35
N LEU A 95 -21.02 -13.63 3.28
CA LEU A 95 -21.71 -13.78 4.56
C LEU A 95 -23.11 -13.17 4.47
N GLY A 96 -23.98 -13.52 5.43
CA GLY A 96 -25.39 -13.08 5.41
C GLY A 96 -25.61 -11.57 5.54
N ASP A 97 -24.60 -10.82 5.94
CA ASP A 97 -24.58 -9.35 6.03
C ASP A 97 -24.03 -8.66 4.77
N GLY A 98 -23.70 -9.44 3.72
CA GLY A 98 -23.06 -8.97 2.49
C GLY A 98 -21.54 -8.76 2.62
N SER A 99 -20.94 -9.09 3.76
CA SER A 99 -19.48 -9.12 3.89
C SER A 99 -18.88 -10.27 3.09
N HIS A 100 -17.65 -10.09 2.61
CA HIS A 100 -16.88 -11.16 1.98
C HIS A 100 -15.70 -11.55 2.86
N THR A 101 -15.56 -12.83 3.18
CA THR A 101 -14.47 -13.33 4.03
C THR A 101 -13.64 -14.38 3.32
N THR A 102 -12.37 -14.47 3.68
CA THR A 102 -11.46 -15.56 3.28
C THR A 102 -10.39 -15.75 4.33
N GLN A 103 -9.75 -16.92 4.30
CA GLN A 103 -8.62 -17.23 5.15
C GLN A 103 -7.39 -17.47 4.27
N LEU A 104 -6.32 -16.72 4.53
CA LEU A 104 -5.03 -16.88 3.88
C LEU A 104 -3.98 -17.09 4.98
N GLU A 105 -3.36 -18.26 4.98
CA GLU A 105 -2.41 -18.68 6.02
C GLU A 105 -3.00 -18.49 7.44
N ASP A 106 -2.33 -17.70 8.27
CA ASP A 106 -2.70 -17.39 9.65
C ASP A 106 -3.61 -16.15 9.76
N PHE A 107 -4.07 -15.60 8.64
CA PHE A 107 -4.90 -14.40 8.60
C PHE A 107 -6.32 -14.68 8.10
N THR A 108 -7.29 -14.16 8.82
CA THR A 108 -8.67 -14.02 8.36
C THR A 108 -8.86 -12.62 7.81
N ILE A 109 -9.34 -12.53 6.57
CA ILE A 109 -9.61 -11.27 5.88
C ILE A 109 -11.12 -11.15 5.71
N THR A 110 -11.69 -10.03 6.13
CA THR A 110 -13.12 -9.74 5.95
C THR A 110 -13.29 -8.35 5.32
N LEU A 111 -13.97 -8.31 4.17
CA LEU A 111 -14.36 -7.10 3.47
C LEU A 111 -15.79 -6.77 3.87
N VAL A 112 -15.96 -5.69 4.62
CA VAL A 112 -17.25 -5.30 5.18
C VAL A 112 -17.85 -4.18 4.33
N PRO A 113 -19.05 -4.37 3.75
CA PRO A 113 -19.71 -3.30 3.00
C PRO A 113 -20.08 -2.16 3.94
N GLN A 114 -19.94 -0.95 3.42
CA GLN A 114 -20.26 0.30 4.10
C GLN A 114 -21.21 1.12 3.22
N THR A 115 -21.73 2.22 3.78
CA THR A 115 -22.60 3.12 3.03
C THR A 115 -21.91 3.69 1.77
N LYS A 116 -22.71 3.98 0.74
CA LYS A 116 -22.26 4.59 -0.54
C LYS A 116 -21.26 3.72 -1.32
N GLY A 117 -21.42 2.39 -1.28
CA GLY A 117 -20.61 1.45 -2.05
C GLY A 117 -19.17 1.31 -1.55
N ARG A 118 -18.89 1.80 -0.34
CA ARG A 118 -17.56 1.75 0.26
C ARG A 118 -17.32 0.42 0.97
N TRP A 119 -16.07 0.05 1.11
CA TRP A 119 -15.67 -1.23 1.70
C TRP A 119 -14.56 -1.04 2.72
N LEU A 120 -14.71 -1.64 3.89
CA LEU A 120 -13.67 -1.71 4.91
C LEU A 120 -12.93 -3.04 4.80
N VAL A 121 -11.61 -2.98 4.83
CA VAL A 121 -10.75 -4.18 4.90
C VAL A 121 -10.43 -4.45 6.36
N ASN A 122 -10.90 -5.57 6.89
CA ASN A 122 -10.53 -6.07 8.21
C ASN A 122 -9.60 -7.29 8.04
N LEU A 123 -8.45 -7.26 8.70
CA LEU A 123 -7.44 -8.32 8.66
C LEU A 123 -7.08 -8.73 10.09
N VAL A 124 -7.25 -10.00 10.44
CA VAL A 124 -6.99 -10.49 11.79
C VAL A 124 -6.11 -11.73 11.73
N HIS A 125 -4.95 -11.68 12.37
CA HIS A 125 -4.07 -12.82 12.58
C HIS A 125 -4.67 -13.75 13.65
N LYS A 126 -4.43 -15.07 13.55
CA LYS A 126 -4.89 -16.08 14.52
C LYS A 126 -4.47 -15.78 15.97
N GLY A 127 -3.36 -15.07 16.16
CA GLY A 127 -2.87 -14.62 17.46
C GLY A 127 -3.54 -13.36 18.01
N GLY A 128 -4.60 -12.86 17.36
CA GLY A 128 -5.36 -11.67 17.77
C GLY A 128 -4.78 -10.34 17.29
N PHE A 129 -3.63 -10.34 16.60
CA PHE A 129 -3.06 -9.14 15.99
C PHE A 129 -3.91 -8.68 14.79
N SER A 130 -4.21 -7.38 14.72
CA SER A 130 -4.81 -6.72 13.56
C SER A 130 -3.94 -5.53 13.20
N PRO A 131 -3.43 -5.42 11.95
CA PRO A 131 -2.71 -4.24 11.52
C PRO A 131 -3.64 -3.02 11.46
N SER A 132 -3.04 -1.83 11.43
CA SER A 132 -3.78 -0.58 11.19
C SER A 132 -4.52 -0.63 9.86
N TRP A 133 -5.82 -0.40 9.89
CA TRP A 133 -6.64 -0.41 8.69
C TRP A 133 -6.38 0.83 7.85
N LEU A 134 -6.20 0.61 6.56
CA LEU A 134 -6.22 1.68 5.57
C LEU A 134 -7.66 2.17 5.36
N ARG A 135 -7.77 3.24 4.59
CA ARG A 135 -9.05 3.90 4.31
C ARG A 135 -10.06 2.96 3.65
N TRP A 136 -11.33 3.36 3.71
CA TRP A 136 -12.38 2.70 2.96
C TRP A 136 -12.09 2.73 1.46
N GLN A 137 -12.38 1.61 0.80
CA GLN A 137 -12.18 1.42 -0.63
C GLN A 137 -13.49 1.66 -1.38
N ASP A 138 -13.42 2.21 -2.59
CA ASP A 138 -14.61 2.65 -3.34
C ASP A 138 -15.33 1.50 -4.08
N SER A 139 -14.79 0.28 -4.04
CA SER A 139 -15.40 -0.90 -4.63
C SER A 139 -14.92 -2.19 -3.96
N LEU A 140 -15.66 -3.28 -4.15
CA LEU A 140 -15.27 -4.61 -3.67
C LEU A 140 -13.93 -5.05 -4.27
N GLN A 141 -13.69 -4.78 -5.55
CA GLN A 141 -12.42 -5.15 -6.20
C GLN A 141 -11.24 -4.35 -5.63
N ALA A 142 -11.41 -3.05 -5.39
CA ALA A 142 -10.40 -2.23 -4.72
C ALA A 142 -10.13 -2.73 -3.29
N ALA A 143 -11.17 -3.17 -2.58
CA ALA A 143 -11.05 -3.79 -1.26
C ALA A 143 -10.24 -5.09 -1.28
N LYS A 144 -10.50 -5.98 -2.26
CA LYS A 144 -9.71 -7.21 -2.45
C LYS A 144 -8.23 -6.90 -2.73
N ASN A 145 -7.96 -5.98 -3.65
CA ASN A 145 -6.58 -5.59 -3.99
C ASN A 145 -5.86 -5.01 -2.76
N MET A 146 -6.52 -4.11 -2.03
CA MET A 146 -5.97 -3.50 -0.82
C MET A 146 -5.78 -4.52 0.30
N ALA A 147 -6.63 -5.53 0.39
CA ALA A 147 -6.49 -6.60 1.37
C ALA A 147 -5.21 -7.41 1.17
N PHE A 148 -4.84 -7.71 -0.08
CA PHE A 148 -3.59 -8.43 -0.34
C PHE A 148 -2.35 -7.59 -0.01
N ILE A 149 -2.38 -6.28 -0.28
CA ILE A 149 -1.28 -5.38 0.10
C ILE A 149 -1.19 -5.28 1.63
N THR A 150 -2.33 -5.17 2.30
CA THR A 150 -2.41 -5.14 3.76
C THR A 150 -1.89 -6.44 4.39
N LEU A 151 -2.19 -7.59 3.77
CA LEU A 151 -1.67 -8.90 4.18
C LEU A 151 -0.14 -8.97 4.04
N ASP A 152 0.42 -8.58 2.89
CA ASP A 152 1.88 -8.58 2.66
C ASP A 152 2.59 -7.70 3.69
N ASN A 153 2.08 -6.50 3.95
CA ASN A 153 2.60 -5.62 5.00
C ASN A 153 2.51 -6.24 6.40
N ALA A 154 1.40 -6.91 6.73
CA ALA A 154 1.23 -7.56 8.03
C ALA A 154 2.17 -8.77 8.21
N GLN A 155 2.36 -9.57 7.16
CA GLN A 155 3.32 -10.68 7.15
C GLN A 155 4.74 -10.17 7.37
N ASN A 156 5.15 -9.11 6.65
CA ASN A 156 6.48 -8.51 6.82
C ASN A 156 6.68 -7.98 8.25
N TRP A 157 5.69 -7.27 8.80
CA TRP A 157 5.75 -6.76 10.17
C TRP A 157 5.92 -7.87 11.21
N MET A 158 5.19 -8.98 11.06
CA MET A 158 5.30 -10.13 11.98
C MET A 158 6.71 -10.75 11.94
N VAL A 159 7.33 -10.83 10.76
CA VAL A 159 8.71 -11.31 10.60
C VAL A 159 9.70 -10.37 11.27
N GLU A 160 9.61 -9.07 10.99
CA GLU A 160 10.47 -8.05 11.60
C GLU A 160 10.35 -8.03 13.13
N TYR A 161 9.13 -8.15 13.64
CA TYR A 161 8.87 -8.22 15.08
C TYR A 161 9.52 -9.46 15.71
N ALA A 162 9.38 -10.63 15.08
CA ALA A 162 10.00 -11.87 15.55
C ALA A 162 11.54 -11.79 15.53
N GLU A 163 12.13 -11.15 14.51
CA GLU A 163 13.57 -10.89 14.45
C GLU A 163 14.06 -9.97 15.55
N LYS A 164 13.34 -8.86 15.79
CA LYS A 164 13.67 -7.92 16.86
C LYS A 164 13.66 -8.60 18.23
N ARG A 165 12.63 -9.40 18.53
CA ARG A 165 12.54 -10.17 19.79
C ARG A 165 13.68 -11.15 19.97
N ARG A 166 14.13 -11.81 18.89
CA ARG A 166 15.29 -12.72 18.93
C ARG A 166 16.59 -11.98 19.24
N ARG A 167 16.79 -10.79 18.66
CA ARG A 167 17.97 -9.95 18.94
C ARG A 167 17.99 -9.45 20.39
N GLU A 168 16.86 -8.92 20.87
CA GLU A 168 16.71 -8.46 22.27
C GLU A 168 17.01 -9.59 23.27
N ALA A 169 16.52 -10.81 23.00
CA ALA A 169 16.80 -11.96 23.85
C ALA A 169 18.29 -12.36 23.84
N ALA A 170 18.95 -12.30 22.68
CA ALA A 170 20.37 -12.62 22.54
C ALA A 170 21.30 -11.56 23.19
N GLU A 171 20.89 -10.30 23.22
CA GLU A 171 21.62 -9.21 23.88
C GLU A 171 21.42 -9.18 25.41
N SER A 172 20.40 -9.89 25.91
CA SER A 172 20.11 -10.03 27.35
C SER A 172 20.81 -11.20 28.05
N ILE A 173 21.68 -11.92 27.34
CA ILE A 173 22.50 -13.05 27.81
C ILE A 173 23.97 -12.61 27.82
#